data_AF-A0A3G1J7G6-F1
#
_entry.id   AF-A0A3G1J7G6-F1
#
_cell.length_a   1.000
_cell.length_b   1.000
_cell.length_c   1.000
_cell.angle_alpha   90.00
_cell.angle_beta   90.00
_cell.angle_gamma   90.00
#
_symmetry.space_group_name_H-M   'P 1'
#
loop_
_entity.id
_entity.type
_entity.pdbx_description
1 polymer ?
#
loop_
_entity_poly.entity_id
_entity_poly.type
_entity_poly.pdbx_seq_one_letter_code
_entity_poly.pdbx_strand_id
1 'polypeptide(L)'
;MSAKHKEITYDELSKSLPNVTVIDVRNRNEMEQCGQIPGSHCIPVTEIKLACSLDPDSFRARFGFPKPNFEDDVVVCCRTGVRSKTACDLLEAKGYKRHRLYSGSFSEWEEKGGNVVKPGQPYYFDSDDEEENQRDQRNQRKNSNMMIPGDQQFSDSDNEEDNCQNSS
;
A
#
# COMPACT_ATOMS: atom_id res chain seq x y z
N MET A 1 17.93 -5.19 28.31
CA MET A 1 18.49 -5.05 26.95
C MET A 1 18.42 -3.57 26.60
N SER A 2 19.53 -2.82 26.63
CA SER A 2 19.50 -1.42 26.19
C SER A 2 19.17 -1.38 24.69
N ALA A 3 18.16 -0.61 24.31
CA ALA A 3 17.92 -0.29 22.92
C ALA A 3 19.12 0.54 22.43
N LYS A 4 19.94 -0.05 21.55
CA LYS A 4 21.12 0.59 20.97
C LYS A 4 20.76 1.80 20.11
N HIS A 5 19.59 1.74 19.47
CA HIS A 5 19.07 2.78 18.59
C HIS A 5 17.81 3.40 19.20
N LYS A 6 17.58 4.68 18.91
CA LYS A 6 16.34 5.36 19.28
C LYS A 6 15.19 4.72 18.49
N GLU A 7 14.20 4.20 19.18
CA GLU A 7 13.00 3.65 18.54
C GLU A 7 11.98 4.75 18.21
N ILE A 8 11.18 4.52 17.18
CA ILE A 8 9.99 5.32 16.84
C ILE A 8 8.80 4.38 16.81
N THR A 9 7.65 4.81 17.34
CA THR A 9 6.42 4.03 17.30
C THR A 9 5.62 4.30 16.02
N TYR A 10 4.63 3.46 15.73
CA TYR A 10 3.68 3.72 14.64
C TYR A 10 3.03 5.10 14.74
N ASP A 11 2.53 5.49 15.92
CA ASP A 11 1.80 6.75 16.11
C ASP A 11 2.69 7.99 15.93
N GLU A 12 3.97 7.87 16.26
CA GLU A 12 4.95 8.91 16.01
C GLU A 12 5.36 8.97 14.55
N LEU A 13 5.55 7.81 13.91
CA LEU A 13 5.93 7.72 12.52
C LEU A 13 4.82 8.28 11.62
N SER A 14 3.57 7.85 11.83
CA SER A 14 2.41 8.27 11.02
C SER A 14 2.22 9.79 11.02
N LYS A 15 2.45 10.45 12.15
CA LYS A 15 2.37 11.92 12.28
C LYS A 15 3.59 12.65 11.70
N SER A 16 4.73 11.98 11.61
CA SER A 16 5.99 12.59 11.17
C SER A 16 6.39 12.27 9.73
N LEU A 17 5.66 11.39 9.03
CA LEU A 17 5.89 11.01 7.63
C LEU A 17 6.29 12.15 6.67
N PRO A 18 5.64 13.34 6.67
CA PRO A 18 6.05 14.41 5.74
C PRO A 18 7.37 15.10 6.09
N ASN A 19 7.87 14.92 7.33
CA ASN A 19 9.03 15.63 7.86
C ASN A 19 10.26 14.72 8.05
N VAL A 20 10.12 13.41 7.85
CA VAL A 20 11.18 12.43 8.12
C VAL A 20 11.49 11.62 6.87
N THR A 21 12.76 11.23 6.72
CA THR A 21 13.13 10.32 5.63
C THR A 21 12.94 8.89 6.10
N VAL A 22 12.02 8.15 5.47
CA VAL A 22 11.83 6.73 5.76
C VAL A 22 12.63 5.90 4.77
N ILE A 23 13.58 5.10 5.25
CA ILE A 23 14.35 4.15 4.46
C ILE A 23 13.82 2.73 4.73
N ASP A 24 13.23 2.13 3.70
CA ASP A 24 12.81 0.74 3.71
C ASP A 24 13.95 -0.15 3.19
N VAL A 25 14.44 -1.05 4.03
CA VAL A 25 15.57 -1.94 3.71
C VAL A 25 15.18 -3.31 3.19
N ARG A 26 13.91 -3.48 2.81
CA ARG A 26 13.42 -4.65 2.08
C ARG A 26 14.00 -4.70 0.65
N ASN A 27 13.90 -5.87 0.03
CA ASN A 27 14.23 -6.01 -1.38
C ASN A 27 13.14 -5.35 -2.25
N ARG A 28 13.51 -4.87 -3.43
CA ARG A 28 12.57 -4.21 -4.35
C ARG A 28 11.35 -5.06 -4.68
N ASN A 29 11.54 -6.37 -4.91
CA ASN A 29 10.44 -7.31 -5.18
C ASN A 29 9.40 -7.37 -4.05
N GLU A 30 9.83 -7.28 -2.78
CA GLU A 30 8.91 -7.28 -1.63
C GLU A 30 8.05 -6.02 -1.64
N MET A 31 8.62 -4.88 -2.00
CA MET A 31 7.88 -3.62 -2.09
C MET A 31 6.95 -3.57 -3.29
N GLU A 32 7.32 -4.24 -4.39
CA GLU A 32 6.45 -4.37 -5.56
C GLU A 32 5.20 -5.19 -5.26
N GLN A 33 5.34 -6.25 -4.45
CA GLN A 33 4.23 -7.15 -4.12
C GLN A 33 3.35 -6.62 -2.98
N CYS A 34 3.97 -6.13 -1.90
CA CYS A 34 3.25 -5.72 -0.69
C CYS A 34 2.99 -4.22 -0.61
N GLY A 35 3.65 -3.41 -1.44
CA GLY A 35 3.67 -1.96 -1.31
C GLY A 35 4.66 -1.47 -0.25
N GLN A 36 4.62 -0.17 0.01
CA GLN A 36 5.54 0.55 0.88
C GLN A 36 4.82 1.60 1.73
N ILE A 37 5.48 2.05 2.80
CA ILE A 37 5.00 3.19 3.60
C ILE A 37 5.02 4.46 2.70
N PRO A 38 4.00 5.32 2.75
CA PRO A 38 3.95 6.55 1.96
C PRO A 38 5.22 7.39 2.16
N GLY A 39 5.83 7.82 1.06
CA GLY A 39 7.06 8.61 1.10
C GLY A 39 8.33 7.84 1.49
N SER A 40 8.25 6.52 1.72
CA SER A 40 9.45 5.72 1.98
C SER A 40 10.27 5.46 0.73
N HIS A 41 11.58 5.29 0.93
CA HIS A 41 12.55 5.02 -0.12
C HIS A 41 13.20 3.65 0.06
N CYS A 42 13.29 2.89 -1.03
CA CYS A 42 13.91 1.57 -1.03
C CYS A 42 15.43 1.67 -1.05
N ILE A 43 16.10 1.17 -0.01
CA ILE A 43 17.53 0.88 -0.04
C ILE A 43 17.76 -0.48 0.60
N PRO A 44 17.90 -1.56 -0.19
CA PRO A 44 18.12 -2.90 0.35
C PRO A 44 19.26 -2.93 1.37
N VAL A 45 19.13 -3.70 2.44
CA VAL A 45 20.13 -3.76 3.53
C VAL A 45 21.55 -4.05 3.04
N THR A 46 21.67 -4.83 1.96
CA THR A 46 22.94 -5.16 1.29
C THR A 46 23.61 -3.95 0.64
N GLU A 47 22.83 -2.95 0.23
CA GLU A 47 23.30 -1.74 -0.45
C GLU A 47 23.54 -0.57 0.51
N ILE A 48 23.12 -0.63 1.78
CA ILE A 48 23.27 0.47 2.74
C ILE A 48 24.72 0.95 2.86
N LYS A 49 25.70 0.03 2.95
CA LYS A 49 27.12 0.39 3.02
C LYS A 49 27.59 1.18 1.80
N LEU A 50 27.12 0.78 0.63
CA LEU A 50 27.42 1.43 -0.64
C LEU A 50 26.74 2.80 -0.69
N ALA A 51 25.44 2.85 -0.41
CA ALA A 51 24.63 4.07 -0.39
C ALA A 51 25.24 5.17 0.51
N CYS A 52 25.72 4.80 1.70
CA CYS A 52 26.41 5.73 2.59
C CYS A 52 27.72 6.29 1.99
N SER A 53 28.40 5.52 1.15
CA SER A 53 29.71 5.84 0.59
C SER A 53 29.65 6.55 -0.77
N LEU A 54 28.49 6.58 -1.44
CA LEU A 54 28.29 7.30 -2.70
C LEU A 54 28.29 8.82 -2.47
N ASP A 55 28.71 9.59 -3.47
CA ASP A 55 28.44 11.03 -3.51
C ASP A 55 26.93 11.31 -3.70
N PRO A 56 26.46 12.54 -3.41
CA PRO A 56 25.03 12.89 -3.50
C PRO A 56 24.40 12.67 -4.89
N ASP A 57 25.14 12.92 -5.97
CA ASP A 57 24.64 12.82 -7.35
C ASP A 57 24.48 11.35 -7.77
N SER A 58 25.49 10.54 -7.50
CA SER A 58 25.49 9.09 -7.71
C SER A 58 24.44 8.39 -6.86
N PHE A 59 24.24 8.85 -5.62
CA PHE A 59 23.17 8.35 -4.76
C PHE A 59 21.80 8.64 -5.37
N ARG A 60 21.56 9.89 -5.77
CA ARG A 60 20.28 10.31 -6.37
C ARG A 60 20.00 9.57 -7.67
N ALA A 61 21.01 9.37 -8.52
CA ALA A 61 20.88 8.62 -9.77
C ALA A 61 20.48 7.15 -9.53
N ARG A 62 20.99 6.52 -8.46
CA ARG A 62 20.74 5.11 -8.15
C ARG A 62 19.42 4.86 -7.42
N PHE A 63 19.09 5.71 -6.43
CA PHE A 63 17.94 5.50 -5.55
C PHE A 63 16.75 6.42 -5.82
N GLY A 64 16.92 7.46 -6.65
CA GLY A 64 15.83 8.34 -7.09
C GLY A 64 15.43 9.43 -6.10
N PHE A 65 16.17 9.62 -5.00
CA PHE A 65 15.88 10.62 -3.97
C PHE A 65 17.18 11.28 -3.47
N PRO A 66 17.12 12.49 -2.87
CA PRO A 66 18.32 13.17 -2.38
C PRO A 66 18.97 12.38 -1.24
N LYS A 67 20.30 12.33 -1.22
CA LYS A 67 21.05 11.68 -0.15
C LYS A 67 20.79 12.39 1.19
N PRO A 68 20.35 11.69 2.25
CA PRO A 68 20.20 12.29 3.57
C PRO A 68 21.56 12.74 4.12
N ASN A 69 21.58 13.91 4.75
CA ASN A 69 22.74 14.40 5.48
C ASN A 69 22.94 13.60 6.78
N PHE A 70 24.14 13.64 7.34
CA PHE A 70 24.45 12.95 8.60
C PHE A 70 23.62 13.41 9.81
N GLU A 71 23.13 14.64 9.73
CA GLU A 71 22.24 15.19 10.74
C GLU A 71 20.78 14.86 10.45
N ASP A 72 20.35 14.59 9.23
CA ASP A 72 18.91 14.44 8.93
C ASP A 72 18.23 13.31 9.71
N ASP A 73 16.94 13.48 10.02
CA ASP A 73 16.16 12.48 10.74
C ASP A 73 15.75 11.35 9.80
N VAL A 74 16.40 10.21 9.98
CA VAL A 74 16.24 9.02 9.15
C VAL A 74 15.59 7.92 9.96
N VAL A 75 14.42 7.48 9.53
CA VAL A 75 13.73 6.33 10.11
C VAL A 75 13.99 5.11 9.24
N VAL A 76 14.39 4.00 9.84
CA VAL A 76 14.68 2.75 9.13
C VAL A 76 13.66 1.69 9.47
N CYS A 77 13.06 1.07 8.45
CA CYS A 77 12.13 -0.03 8.59
C CYS A 77 12.51 -1.21 7.68
N CYS A 78 11.99 -2.40 7.98
CA CYS A 78 12.05 -3.54 7.05
C CYS A 78 10.71 -4.28 7.05
N ARG A 79 10.70 -5.63 7.00
CA ARG A 79 9.47 -6.41 7.18
C ARG A 79 9.10 -6.55 8.66
N THR A 80 9.99 -7.15 9.45
CA THR A 80 9.74 -7.56 10.86
C THR A 80 10.74 -6.99 11.87
N GLY A 81 11.53 -5.98 11.50
CA GLY A 81 12.48 -5.31 12.40
C GLY A 81 13.91 -5.86 12.46
N VAL A 82 14.19 -7.06 11.92
CA VAL A 82 15.53 -7.68 12.03
C VAL A 82 16.56 -6.96 11.16
N ARG A 83 16.27 -6.75 9.88
CA ARG A 83 17.19 -6.11 8.92
C ARG A 83 17.39 -4.62 9.22
N SER A 84 16.37 -3.95 9.74
CA SER A 84 16.42 -2.52 10.07
C SER A 84 17.37 -2.22 11.23
N LYS A 85 17.53 -3.13 12.20
CA LYS A 85 18.58 -3.05 13.23
C LYS A 85 19.97 -3.03 12.61
N THR A 86 20.27 -3.99 11.75
CA THR A 86 21.56 -4.04 11.03
C THR A 86 21.79 -2.79 10.18
N ALA A 87 20.76 -2.28 9.51
CA ALA A 87 20.90 -1.04 8.75
C ALA A 87 21.17 0.18 9.66
N CYS A 88 20.55 0.27 10.84
CA CYS A 88 20.86 1.31 11.82
C CYS A 88 22.32 1.23 12.30
N ASP A 89 22.83 0.03 12.60
CA ASP A 89 24.24 -0.18 12.96
C ASP A 89 25.19 0.34 11.86
N LEU A 90 24.85 0.11 10.59
CA LEU A 90 25.64 0.55 9.45
C LEU A 90 25.59 2.07 9.26
N LEU A 91 24.43 2.69 9.48
CA LEU A 91 24.27 4.15 9.42
C LEU A 91 25.04 4.82 10.55
N GLU A 92 24.94 4.31 11.77
CA GLU A 92 25.71 4.78 12.93
C GLU A 92 27.22 4.72 12.65
N ALA A 93 27.70 3.58 12.15
CA ALA A 93 29.11 3.39 11.80
C ALA A 93 29.60 4.34 10.68
N LYS A 94 28.68 4.89 9.88
CA LYS A 94 28.97 5.87 8.81
C LYS A 94 28.79 7.32 9.27
N GLY A 95 28.40 7.54 10.52
CA GLY A 95 28.30 8.87 11.12
C GLY A 95 26.91 9.52 11.07
N TYR A 96 25.86 8.78 10.67
CA TYR A 96 24.48 9.28 10.75
C TYR A 96 24.03 9.36 12.21
N LYS A 97 23.83 10.58 12.72
CA LYS A 97 23.58 10.82 14.14
C LYS A 97 22.11 10.68 14.53
N ARG A 98 21.19 11.10 13.64
CA ARG A 98 19.75 11.05 13.87
C ARG A 98 19.10 9.89 13.11
N HIS A 99 19.53 8.67 13.42
CA HIS A 99 18.88 7.46 12.92
C HIS A 99 17.90 6.90 13.96
N ARG A 100 16.68 6.55 13.52
CA ARG A 100 15.64 5.95 14.36
C ARG A 100 15.21 4.61 13.79
N LEU A 101 14.98 3.65 14.68
CA LEU A 101 14.54 2.31 14.33
C LEU A 101 13.02 2.22 14.46
N TYR A 102 12.34 1.88 13.37
CA TYR A 102 10.95 1.43 13.44
C TYR A 102 10.92 -0.09 13.64
N SER A 103 10.82 -0.52 14.89
CA SER A 103 10.97 -1.93 15.31
C SER A 103 9.80 -2.80 14.86
N GLY A 104 8.56 -2.29 14.91
CA GLY A 104 7.37 -2.94 14.34
C GLY A 104 7.44 -3.11 12.82
N SER A 105 8.19 -2.23 12.14
CA SER A 105 8.48 -2.31 10.71
C SER A 105 7.20 -2.41 9.86
N PHE A 106 7.31 -2.80 8.60
CA PHE A 106 6.18 -2.82 7.68
C PHE A 106 5.04 -3.76 8.14
N SER A 107 5.33 -4.86 8.84
CA SER A 107 4.29 -5.75 9.33
C SER A 107 3.37 -5.10 10.38
N GLU A 108 3.92 -4.33 11.34
CA GLU A 108 3.07 -3.58 12.29
C GLU A 108 2.31 -2.45 11.58
N TRP A 109 2.92 -1.81 10.59
CA TRP A 109 2.26 -0.79 9.78
C TRP A 109 1.00 -1.34 9.08
N GLU A 110 1.12 -2.52 8.47
CA GLU A 110 -0.02 -3.23 7.87
C GLU A 110 -1.07 -3.62 8.93
N GLU A 111 -0.64 -4.16 10.07
CA GLU A 111 -1.53 -4.59 11.16
C GLU A 111 -2.34 -3.42 11.76
N LYS A 112 -1.74 -2.23 11.84
CA LYS A 112 -2.39 -1.02 12.36
C LYS A 112 -3.23 -0.29 11.32
N GLY A 113 -3.37 -0.84 10.10
CA GLY A 113 -4.15 -0.22 9.03
C GLY A 113 -3.51 1.04 8.47
N GLY A 114 -2.19 1.16 8.54
CA GLY A 114 -1.47 2.29 7.95
C GLY A 114 -1.60 2.29 6.42
N ASN A 115 -1.64 3.48 5.82
CA ASN A 115 -1.74 3.63 4.36
C ASN A 115 -0.57 2.93 3.66
N VAL A 116 -0.82 2.19 2.58
CA VAL A 116 0.23 1.48 1.82
C VAL A 116 0.17 1.90 0.36
N VAL A 117 1.33 2.26 -0.21
CA VAL A 117 1.45 2.66 -1.60
C VAL A 117 2.06 1.52 -2.41
N LYS A 118 1.40 1.07 -3.47
CA LYS A 118 1.94 0.06 -4.40
C LYS A 118 2.55 0.72 -5.63
N PRO A 119 3.63 0.16 -6.22
CA PRO A 119 4.18 0.71 -7.44
C PRO A 119 3.16 0.65 -8.58
N GLY A 120 3.03 1.77 -9.30
CA GLY A 120 2.06 1.92 -10.38
C GLY A 120 0.67 2.38 -9.94
N GLN A 121 0.38 2.53 -8.64
CA GLN A 121 -0.81 3.27 -8.19
C GLN A 121 -0.48 4.75 -7.93
N PRO A 122 -1.23 5.70 -8.52
CA PRO A 122 -1.11 7.11 -8.15
C PRO A 122 -1.54 7.30 -6.69
N TYR A 123 -0.72 8.02 -5.93
CA TYR A 123 -1.03 8.40 -4.54
C TYR A 123 -2.01 9.58 -4.58
N TYR A 124 -3.29 9.31 -4.33
CA TYR A 124 -4.28 10.35 -4.04
C TYR A 124 -4.21 10.61 -2.53
N PHE A 125 -3.97 11.86 -2.15
CA PHE A 125 -4.15 12.29 -0.76
C PHE A 125 -5.67 12.35 -0.55
N ASP A 126 -6.23 11.33 0.10
CA ASP A 126 -7.66 11.29 0.42
C ASP A 126 -7.98 12.52 1.28
N SER A 127 -8.58 13.53 0.65
CA SER A 127 -9.12 14.70 1.34
C SER A 127 -10.55 14.44 1.83
N ASP A 128 -11.08 13.24 1.61
CA ASP A 128 -12.47 12.88 1.87
C ASP A 128 -12.56 11.50 2.55
N ASP A 129 -12.35 11.47 3.86
CA ASP A 129 -12.94 10.47 4.76
C ASP A 129 -14.47 10.58 4.65
N GLU A 130 -15.12 9.91 3.69
CA GLU A 130 -16.55 9.55 3.71
C GLU A 130 -16.94 8.78 2.43
N GLU A 131 -16.97 7.44 2.48
CA GLU A 131 -17.99 6.57 1.84
C GLU A 131 -17.52 5.10 1.74
N GLU A 132 -17.31 4.44 2.88
CA GLU A 132 -17.28 2.96 2.94
C GLU A 132 -18.34 2.43 3.91
N ASN A 133 -19.60 2.87 3.77
CA ASN A 133 -20.72 2.29 4.53
C ASN A 133 -21.99 2.01 3.70
N GLN A 134 -21.89 1.91 2.37
CA GLN A 134 -23.07 1.66 1.52
C GLN A 134 -23.05 0.32 0.74
N ARG A 135 -22.01 -0.50 0.88
CA ARG A 135 -21.95 -1.80 0.16
C ARG A 135 -22.68 -2.94 0.87
N ASP A 136 -22.86 -2.88 2.18
CA ASP A 136 -23.49 -3.98 2.93
C ASP A 136 -25.02 -3.99 2.92
N GLN A 137 -25.69 -2.88 2.59
CA GLN A 137 -27.17 -2.84 2.58
C GLN A 137 -27.81 -3.32 1.27
N ARG A 138 -27.04 -3.43 0.16
CA ARG A 138 -27.58 -3.83 -1.14
C ARG A 138 -27.64 -5.35 -1.35
N ASN A 139 -26.85 -6.12 -0.59
CA ASN A 139 -26.79 -7.58 -0.71
C ASN A 139 -27.73 -8.35 0.23
N GLN A 140 -28.45 -7.67 1.15
CA GLN A 140 -29.48 -8.34 1.96
C GLN A 140 -30.87 -8.35 1.30
N ARG A 141 -31.13 -7.55 0.26
CA ARG A 141 -32.44 -7.51 -0.43
C ARG A 141 -32.60 -8.48 -1.59
N LYS A 142 -31.54 -9.19 -2.02
CA LYS A 142 -31.58 -10.08 -3.18
C LYS A 142 -31.71 -11.57 -2.85
N ASN A 143 -31.75 -11.94 -1.56
CA ASN A 143 -31.85 -13.34 -1.13
C ASN A 143 -33.20 -13.72 -0.51
N SER A 144 -34.26 -12.93 -0.74
CA SER A 144 -35.63 -13.34 -0.42
C SER A 144 -36.47 -13.45 -1.69
N ASN A 145 -36.80 -14.69 -2.03
CA ASN A 145 -38.11 -15.10 -2.56
C ASN A 145 -38.41 -14.86 -4.07
N MET A 146 -38.34 -15.91 -4.90
CA MET A 146 -39.54 -16.59 -5.42
C MET A 146 -39.23 -17.71 -6.44
N MET A 147 -39.69 -18.90 -6.09
CA MET A 147 -40.01 -20.02 -6.97
C MET A 147 -40.99 -19.62 -8.09
N ILE A 148 -40.84 -20.22 -9.28
CA ILE A 148 -41.95 -20.47 -10.21
C ILE A 148 -41.76 -21.88 -10.82
N PRO A 149 -42.71 -22.82 -10.65
CA PRO A 149 -42.82 -24.02 -11.48
C PRO A 149 -43.81 -23.79 -12.64
N GLY A 150 -43.62 -24.41 -13.80
CA GLY A 150 -44.61 -24.34 -14.88
C GLY A 150 -44.22 -25.08 -16.16
N ASP A 151 -44.50 -26.38 -16.19
CA ASP A 151 -44.73 -27.14 -17.43
C ASP A 151 -46.08 -26.73 -18.05
N GLN A 152 -46.13 -26.56 -19.38
CA GLN A 152 -47.07 -27.24 -20.29
C GLN A 152 -47.06 -26.60 -21.69
N GLN A 153 -46.62 -27.38 -22.67
CA GLN A 153 -46.93 -27.20 -24.09
C GLN A 153 -48.29 -27.84 -24.35
N PHE A 154 -49.26 -27.10 -24.87
CA PHE A 154 -50.34 -27.63 -25.71
C PHE A 154 -50.77 -26.51 -26.66
N SER A 155 -50.64 -26.76 -27.96
CA SER A 155 -51.13 -25.93 -29.04
C SER A 155 -52.43 -26.55 -29.54
N ASP A 156 -53.55 -25.84 -29.37
CA ASP A 156 -54.77 -26.12 -30.12
C ASP A 156 -55.08 -24.93 -31.02
N SER A 157 -55.29 -25.29 -32.29
CA SER A 157 -55.78 -24.48 -33.39
C SER A 157 -57.18 -23.92 -33.11
N ASP A 158 -57.50 -22.73 -33.62
CA ASP A 158 -58.77 -22.52 -34.32
C ASP A 158 -58.74 -21.24 -35.17
N ASN A 159 -59.32 -21.38 -36.36
CA ASN A 159 -59.58 -20.40 -37.42
C ASN A 159 -60.49 -19.25 -36.94
N GLU A 160 -60.37 -18.07 -37.55
CA GLU A 160 -61.42 -17.53 -38.43
C GLU A 160 -60.96 -16.27 -39.18
N GLU A 161 -61.45 -16.21 -40.41
CA GLU A 161 -61.22 -15.24 -41.47
C GLU A 161 -61.79 -13.85 -41.09
N ASP A 162 -61.21 -12.76 -41.59
CA ASP A 162 -61.97 -11.96 -42.55
C ASP A 162 -61.15 -10.89 -43.30
N ASN A 163 -61.58 -10.78 -44.54
CA ASN A 163 -61.10 -10.03 -45.70
C ASN A 163 -61.48 -8.54 -45.64
N CYS A 164 -60.62 -7.64 -46.12
CA CYS A 164 -61.06 -6.51 -46.96
C CYS A 164 -59.92 -5.81 -47.73
N GLN A 165 -59.87 -6.08 -49.04
CA GLN A 165 -59.98 -5.11 -50.15
C GLN A 165 -58.84 -4.08 -50.38
N ASN A 166 -58.09 -4.22 -51.50
CA ASN A 166 -58.23 -3.50 -52.80
C ASN A 166 -57.57 -2.10 -52.80
N SER A 167 -56.92 -1.53 -53.82
CA SER A 167 -56.57 -1.79 -55.24
C SER A 167 -55.37 -0.85 -55.52
N SER A 168 -54.47 -1.12 -56.48
CA SER A 168 -54.57 -0.77 -57.91
C SER A 168 -53.28 -1.15 -58.62
#